data_AF-A0A424SYU1-F1
#
_entry.id   AF-A0A424SYU1-F1
#
_cell.length_a   1.000
_cell.length_b   1.000
_cell.length_c   1.000
_cell.angle_alpha   90.00
_cell.angle_beta   90.00
_cell.angle_gamma   90.00
#
_symmetry.space_group_name_H-M   'P 1'
#
loop_
_entity.id
_entity.type
_entity.pdbx_description
1 polymer ?
#
loop_
_entity_poly.entity_id
_entity_poly.type
_entity_poly.pdbx_seq_one_letter_code
_entity_poly.pdbx_strand_id
1 'polypeptide(L)' 'PPSFLMIGAWPLLMALTMYLQQKLNPAPPDPLQAKIMSFLPLMFLFLFATFPAGLVIYWTWNNILSIGQQWIIMKKIK' A
#
# COMPACT_ATOMS: atom_id res chain seq x y z
N PRO A 1 23.36 -9.88 7.61
CA PRO A 1 22.11 -10.39 6.98
C PRO A 1 21.84 -9.58 5.70
N PRO A 2 21.17 -10.15 4.67
CA PRO A 2 20.83 -9.41 3.46
C PRO A 2 19.97 -8.18 3.78
N SER A 3 20.31 -7.01 3.22
CA SER A 3 19.64 -5.73 3.54
C SER A 3 18.14 -5.72 3.21
N PHE A 4 17.71 -6.46 2.18
CA PHE A 4 16.29 -6.59 1.81
C PHE A 4 15.44 -7.39 2.81
N LEU A 5 16.06 -8.13 3.73
CA LEU A 5 15.38 -8.82 4.83
C LEU A 5 15.28 -7.94 6.09
N MET A 6 15.95 -6.78 6.12
CA MET A 6 15.85 -5.80 7.20
C MET A 6 14.61 -4.92 6.98
N ILE A 7 13.45 -5.54 7.06
CA ILE A 7 12.16 -4.84 6.89
C ILE A 7 11.97 -3.92 8.10
N GLY A 8 12.29 -2.65 7.94
CA GLY A 8 12.06 -1.63 8.97
C GLY A 8 10.57 -1.39 9.23
N ALA A 9 10.27 -0.61 10.27
CA ALA A 9 8.89 -0.25 10.60
C ALA A 9 8.18 0.51 9.46
N TRP A 10 8.91 1.35 8.72
CA TRP A 10 8.35 2.17 7.64
C TRP A 10 7.83 1.36 6.45
N PRO A 11 8.58 0.43 5.85
CA PRO A 11 8.06 -0.45 4.80
C PRO A 11 6.82 -1.25 5.24
N LEU A 12 6.77 -1.72 6.49
CA LEU A 12 5.60 -2.44 7.03
C LEU A 12 4.36 -1.55 7.06
N LEU A 13 4.48 -0.32 7.58
CA LEU A 13 3.39 0.66 7.59
C LEU A 13 2.97 1.05 6.16
N MET A 14 3.95 1.20 5.27
CA MET A 14 3.70 1.48 3.86
C MET A 14 2.89 0.35 3.21
N ALA A 15 3.31 -0.91 3.35
CA ALA A 15 2.57 -2.05 2.81
C ALA A 15 1.16 -2.19 3.40
N LEU A 16 0.99 -1.91 4.70
CA LEU A 16 -0.32 -1.89 5.35
C LEU A 16 -1.22 -0.80 4.75
N THR A 17 -0.72 0.43 4.59
CA THR A 17 -1.50 1.52 4.00
C THR A 17 -1.85 1.25 2.54
N MET A 18 -0.93 0.67 1.75
CA MET A 18 -1.23 0.23 0.38
C MET A 18 -2.35 -0.81 0.36
N TYR A 19 -2.29 -1.81 1.25
CA TYR A 19 -3.33 -2.82 1.35
C TYR A 19 -4.70 -2.21 1.67
N LEU A 20 -4.77 -1.28 2.64
CA LEU A 20 -6.01 -0.58 2.98
C LEU A 20 -6.53 0.28 1.82
N GLN A 21 -5.65 0.99 1.12
CA GLN A 21 -6.02 1.78 -0.05
C GLN A 21 -6.59 0.89 -1.18
N GLN A 22 -5.98 -0.27 -1.44
CA GLN A 22 -6.49 -1.23 -2.43
C GLN A 22 -7.89 -1.73 -2.08
N LYS A 23 -8.23 -1.89 -0.80
CA LYS A 23 -9.58 -2.31 -0.37
C LYS A 23 -10.65 -1.26 -0.62
N LEU A 24 -10.28 0.01 -0.75
CA LEU A 24 -11.21 1.09 -1.10
C LEU A 24 -11.41 1.21 -2.62
N ASN A 25 -10.47 0.69 -3.41
CA ASN A 25 -10.59 0.71 -4.86
C ASN A 25 -11.48 -0.46 -5.33
N PRO A 26 -12.32 -0.25 -6.36
CA PRO A 26 -13.05 -1.35 -6.99
C PRO A 26 -12.09 -2.44 -7.46
N ALA A 27 -12.40 -3.69 -7.11
CA ALA A 27 -11.60 -4.82 -7.56
C ALA A 27 -11.73 -4.98 -9.09
N PRO A 28 -10.65 -5.37 -9.80
CA PRO A 28 -10.74 -5.71 -11.21
C PRO A 28 -11.73 -6.86 -11.44
N PRO A 29 -12.48 -6.86 -12.57
CA PRO A 29 -13.49 -7.88 -12.84
C PRO A 29 -12.91 -9.27 -13.11
N ASP A 30 -11.66 -9.35 -13.57
CA ASP A 30 -10.96 -10.62 -13.78
C ASP A 30 -10.33 -11.14 -12.47
N PRO A 31 -10.65 -12.38 -12.02
CA PRO A 31 -10.09 -12.97 -10.81
C PRO A 31 -8.57 -13.13 -10.83
N LEU A 32 -7.95 -13.34 -12.00
CA LEU A 32 -6.49 -13.45 -12.09
C LEU A 32 -5.83 -12.10 -11.80
N GLN A 33 -6.33 -11.03 -12.43
CA GLN A 33 -5.84 -9.67 -12.18
C GLN A 33 -6.04 -9.25 -10.70
N ALA A 34 -7.20 -9.55 -10.12
CA ALA A 34 -7.47 -9.27 -8.71
C ALA A 34 -6.48 -9.98 -7.78
N LYS A 35 -6.16 -11.24 -8.07
CA LYS A 35 -5.16 -12.02 -7.34
C LYS A 35 -3.77 -11.37 -7.42
N ILE A 36 -3.32 -10.98 -8.63
CA ILE A 36 -2.03 -10.30 -8.80
C ILE A 36 -1.99 -9.00 -7.99
N MET A 37 -3.03 -8.17 -8.04
CA MET A 37 -3.05 -6.90 -7.31
C MET A 37 -2.96 -7.09 -5.80
N SER A 38 -3.55 -8.16 -5.26
CA SER A 38 -3.47 -8.48 -3.83
C SER A 38 -2.07 -8.82 -3.32
N PHE A 39 -1.16 -9.26 -4.20
CA PHE A 39 0.24 -9.54 -3.85
C PHE A 39 1.16 -8.32 -4.02
N LEU A 40 0.71 -7.27 -4.73
CA LEU A 40 1.52 -6.06 -4.94
C LEU A 40 2.03 -5.43 -3.64
N PRO A 41 1.22 -5.26 -2.56
CA PRO A 41 1.72 -4.68 -1.31
C PRO A 41 2.86 -5.48 -0.70
N LEU A 42 2.81 -6.82 -0.81
CA LEU A 42 3.86 -7.70 -0.31
C LEU A 42 5.13 -7.57 -1.17
N MET A 43 5.01 -7.47 -2.48
CA MET A 43 6.15 -7.21 -3.36
C MET A 43 6.82 -5.87 -3.04
N PHE A 44 6.02 -4.81 -2.86
CA PHE A 44 6.53 -3.49 -2.50
C PHE A 44 7.16 -3.43 -1.10
N LEU A 45 6.71 -4.26 -0.16
CA LEU A 45 7.33 -4.39 1.16
C LEU A 45 8.82 -4.74 1.05
N PHE A 46 9.15 -5.76 0.25
CA PHE A 46 10.54 -6.20 0.07
C PHE A 46 11.33 -5.25 -0.82
N LEU A 47 10.69 -4.66 -1.84
CA LEU A 47 11.33 -3.69 -2.73
C LEU A 47 11.77 -2.44 -1.96
N PHE A 48 10.90 -1.90 -1.09
CA PHE A 48 11.17 -0.67 -0.34
C PHE A 48 11.91 -0.89 0.97
N ALA A 49 12.17 -2.14 1.37
CA ALA A 49 12.97 -2.45 2.56
C ALA A 49 14.37 -1.83 2.53
N THR A 50 14.95 -1.64 1.34
CA THR A 50 16.30 -1.08 1.16
C THR A 50 16.30 0.40 0.77
N PHE A 51 15.14 1.02 0.59
CA PHE A 51 15.04 2.40 0.12
C PHE A 51 15.20 3.41 1.28
N PRO A 52 15.62 4.65 0.98
CA PRO A 52 15.71 5.71 1.99
C PRO A 52 14.37 5.95 2.68
N ALA A 53 14.39 6.03 4.02
CA ALA A 53 13.18 6.15 4.84
C ALA A 53 12.29 7.35 4.45
N GLY A 54 12.87 8.46 4.00
CA GLY A 54 12.12 9.64 3.56
C GLY A 54 11.14 9.34 2.42
N LEU A 55 11.53 8.51 1.45
CA LEU A 55 10.65 8.11 0.35
C LEU A 55 9.50 7.22 0.84
N VAL A 56 9.81 6.27 1.73
CA VAL A 56 8.82 5.34 2.28
C VAL A 56 7.81 6.09 3.15
N ILE A 57 8.26 7.05 3.96
CA ILE A 57 7.39 7.94 4.74
C ILE A 57 6.50 8.78 3.82
N TYR A 58 7.06 9.38 2.77
CA TYR A 58 6.30 10.16 1.80
C TYR A 58 5.14 9.35 1.20
N TRP A 59 5.41 8.13 0.72
CA TRP A 59 4.33 7.29 0.18
C TRP A 59 3.33 6.83 1.23
N THR A 60 3.80 6.48 2.43
CA THR A 60 2.90 6.11 3.53
C THR A 60 1.92 7.24 3.82
N TRP A 61 2.42 8.48 3.88
CA TRP A 61 1.59 9.66 4.10
C TRP A 61 0.62 9.90 2.93
N ASN A 62 1.09 9.78 1.70
CA ASN A 62 0.25 9.92 0.50
C ASN A 62 -0.89 8.89 0.47
N ASN A 63 -0.62 7.63 0.85
CA ASN A 63 -1.64 6.59 0.95
C ASN A 63 -2.69 6.93 2.01
N ILE A 64 -2.27 7.38 3.20
CA ILE A 64 -3.18 7.76 4.30
C ILE A 64 -4.13 8.88 3.86
N LEU A 65 -3.60 9.93 3.24
CA LEU A 65 -4.42 11.03 2.72
C LEU A 65 -5.40 10.55 1.65
N SER A 66 -4.94 9.70 0.73
CA SER A 66 -5.78 9.14 -0.33
C SER A 66 -6.89 8.25 0.21
N ILE A 67 -6.60 7.42 1.23
CA ILE A 67 -7.59 6.61 1.95
C ILE A 67 -8.64 7.51 2.59
N GLY A 68 -8.21 8.55 3.31
CA GLY A 68 -9.12 9.51 3.94
C GLY A 68 -10.03 10.19 2.92
N GLN A 69 -9.46 10.63 1.79
CA GLN A 69 -10.22 11.21 0.68
C GLN A 69 -11.25 10.21 0.12
N GLN A 70 -10.83 9.00 -0.23
CA GLN A 70 -11.72 7.99 -0.80
C GLN A 70 -12.84 7.60 0.15
N TRP A 71 -12.53 7.46 1.44
CA TRP A 71 -13.52 7.16 2.47
C TRP A 71 -14.59 8.28 2.58
N ILE A 72 -14.19 9.55 2.56
CA ILE A 72 -15.13 10.68 2.56
C ILE A 72 -16.01 10.65 1.31
N ILE A 73 -15.44 10.40 0.13
CA ILE A 73 -16.18 10.33 -1.14
C ILE A 73 -17.22 9.20 -1.08
N MET A 74 -16.83 7.99 -0.69
CA MET A 74 -17.74 6.84 -0.57
C MET A 74 -18.88 7.09 0.42
N LYS A 75 -18.62 7.84 1.50
CA LYS A 75 -19.65 8.22 2.48
C LYS A 75 -20.63 9.28 1.95
N LYS A 76 -20.22 10.12 1.00
CA LYS A 76 -21.08 11.15 0.36
C LYS A 76 -21.90 10.62 -0.82
N ILE A 77 -21.41 9.57 -1.50
CA ILE A 77 -22.08 8.96 -2.65
C ILE A 77 -23.15 7.96 -2.21
N LYS A 78 -22.98 7.35 -1.02
CA LYS A 78 -24.05 6.60 -0.33
C LYS A 78 -25.09 7.55 0.25
#